data_AF-A0A4R2AX47-F1
#
_entry.id   AF-A0A4R2AX47-F1
#
_cell.length_a   1.000
_cell.length_b   1.000
_cell.length_c   1.000
_cell.angle_alpha   90.00
_cell.angle_beta   90.00
_cell.angle_gamma   90.00
#
_symmetry.space_group_name_H-M   'P 1'
#
loop_
_entity.id
_entity.type
_entity.pdbx_description
1 polymer ?
#
loop_
_entity_poly.entity_id
_entity_poly.type
_entity_poly.pdbx_seq_one_letter_code
_entity_poly.pdbx_strand_id
1 'polypeptide(L)'
;MWAYIFGAICSNRARAPAACCRCDTEAMQEHLTKISRDRATTARMPVLILDQARWHVTPKFKVPDDITLMFLPPRTPELNRVENI
;
A
#
# COMPACT_ATOMS: atom_id res chain seq x y z
N MET A 1 1.62 -3.40 24.68
CA MET A 1 0.76 -3.59 23.49
C MET A 1 1.38 -2.79 22.35
N TRP A 2 1.46 -3.36 21.15
CA TRP A 2 2.01 -2.69 19.97
C TRP A 2 0.90 -2.40 18.96
N ALA A 3 1.05 -1.35 18.16
CA ALA A 3 0.15 -1.03 17.06
C ALA A 3 0.97 -0.74 15.81
N TYR A 4 0.47 -1.17 14.66
CA TYR A 4 1.08 -0.96 13.36
C TYR A 4 0.24 0.05 12.56
N ILE A 5 0.91 0.84 11.72
CA ILE A 5 0.26 1.79 10.83
C ILE A 5 0.66 1.45 9.41
N PHE A 6 -0.34 1.14 8.58
CA PHE A 6 -0.20 1.09 7.13
C PHE A 6 -0.51 2.48 6.56
N GLY A 7 0.33 2.97 5.66
CA GLY A 7 0.14 4.27 5.05
C GLY A 7 0.46 4.23 3.56
N ALA A 8 -0.46 4.76 2.76
CA ALA A 8 -0.23 5.05 1.35
C ALA A 8 -0.32 6.56 1.10
N ILE A 9 0.59 7.10 0.28
CA ILE A 9 0.59 8.52 -0.10
C ILE A 9 0.44 8.62 -1.62
N CYS A 10 -0.47 9.48 -2.06
CA CYS A 10 -0.58 9.85 -3.47
C CYS A 10 0.06 11.23 -3.67
N SER A 11 0.82 11.46 -4.73
CA SER A 11 1.41 12.78 -5.00
C SER A 11 0.36 13.89 -5.16
N ASN A 12 -0.84 13.53 -5.63
CA ASN A 12 -1.88 14.47 -6.02
C ASN A 12 -3.05 14.50 -5.02
N ARG A 13 -2.99 13.72 -3.92
CA ARG A 13 -4.09 13.58 -2.94
C ARG A 13 -3.58 13.24 -1.55
N ALA A 14 -4.47 13.41 -0.57
CA ALA A 14 -4.22 13.08 0.83
C ALA A 14 -3.78 11.61 1.03
N ARG A 15 -3.07 11.39 2.13
CA ARG A 15 -2.61 10.08 2.63
C ARG A 15 -3.82 9.19 2.98
N ALA A 16 -3.73 7.90 2.68
CA ALA A 16 -4.67 6.88 3.14
C ALA A 16 -4.00 6.07 4.27
N PRO A 17 -4.12 6.49 5.54
CA PRO A 17 -3.64 5.72 6.68
C PRO A 17 -4.67 4.66 7.13
N ALA A 18 -4.18 3.52 7.58
CA ALA A 18 -4.94 2.49 8.29
C ALA A 18 -4.13 2.02 9.50
N ALA A 19 -4.70 2.11 10.70
CA ALA A 19 -4.10 1.54 11.90
C ALA A 19 -4.59 0.10 12.09
N CYS A 20 -3.69 -0.83 12.41
CA CYS A 20 -4.03 -2.22 12.67
C CYS A 20 -3.23 -2.78 13.86
N CYS A 21 -3.83 -3.73 14.57
CA CYS A 21 -3.17 -4.44 15.68
C CYS A 21 -2.09 -5.43 15.20
N ARG A 22 -2.03 -5.71 13.89
CA ARG A 22 -1.13 -6.68 13.27
C ARG A 22 -0.54 -6.12 11.96
N CYS A 23 0.67 -6.57 11.64
CA CYS A 23 1.32 -6.31 10.35
C CYS A 23 1.49 -7.65 9.62
N ASP A 24 0.42 -8.09 8.96
CA ASP A 24 0.35 -9.37 8.27
C ASP A 24 -0.34 -9.24 6.90
N THR A 25 -0.47 -10.37 6.20
CA THR A 25 -1.12 -10.42 4.88
C THR A 25 -2.59 -10.02 4.93
N GLU A 26 -3.30 -10.31 6.02
CA GLU A 26 -4.73 -9.97 6.17
C GLU A 26 -4.89 -8.46 6.30
N ALA A 27 -4.11 -7.83 7.18
CA ALA A 27 -4.09 -6.39 7.35
C ALA A 27 -3.72 -5.65 6.04
N MET A 28 -2.77 -6.18 5.27
CA MET A 28 -2.42 -5.59 3.97
C MET A 28 -3.55 -5.73 2.94
N GLN A 29 -4.26 -6.86 2.91
CA GLN A 29 -5.41 -7.06 2.03
C GLN A 29 -6.55 -6.08 2.36
N GLU A 30 -6.82 -5.85 3.64
CA GLU A 30 -7.77 -4.83 4.10
C GLU A 30 -7.34 -3.43 3.66
N HIS A 31 -6.04 -3.12 3.76
CA HIS A 31 -5.49 -1.85 3.31
C HIS A 31 -5.68 -1.63 1.80
N LEU A 32 -5.38 -2.63 0.96
CA LEU A 32 -5.63 -2.56 -0.49
C LEU A 32 -7.11 -2.34 -0.82
N THR A 33 -7.98 -3.05 -0.11
CA THR A 33 -9.44 -2.92 -0.26
C THR A 33 -9.89 -1.50 0.10
N LYS A 34 -9.34 -0.93 1.18
CA LYS A 34 -9.63 0.44 1.60
C LYS A 34 -9.14 1.46 0.57
N ILE A 35 -7.94 1.29 0.02
CA ILE A 35 -7.41 2.16 -1.04
C ILE A 35 -8.30 2.10 -2.30
N SER A 36 -8.71 0.90 -2.72
CA SER A 36 -9.59 0.72 -3.88
C SER A 36 -10.96 1.41 -3.67
N ARG A 37 -11.54 1.32 -2.46
CA ARG A 37 -12.81 1.99 -2.10
C ARG A 37 -12.69 3.50 -2.00
N ASP A 38 -11.63 4.00 -1.35
CA ASP A 38 -11.44 5.42 -1.07
C ASP A 38 -10.92 6.19 -2.30
N ARG A 39 -10.57 5.50 -3.39
CA ARG A 39 -10.17 6.16 -4.63
C ARG A 39 -11.35 6.94 -5.19
N ALA A 40 -11.12 8.22 -5.53
CA ALA A 40 -12.09 8.97 -6.31
C ALA A 40 -12.24 8.36 -7.71
N THR A 41 -13.41 8.52 -8.31
CA THR A 41 -13.69 8.15 -9.71
C THR A 41 -12.83 9.01 -10.65
N THR A 42 -11.57 8.64 -10.83
CA THR A 42 -10.68 9.28 -11.79
C THR A 42 -10.45 8.35 -12.96
N ALA A 43 -10.32 8.92 -14.17
CA ALA A 43 -9.97 8.15 -15.36
C ALA A 43 -8.54 7.53 -15.33
N ARG A 44 -7.76 7.76 -14.27
CA ARG A 44 -6.38 7.26 -14.13
C ARG A 44 -6.32 6.06 -13.19
N MET A 45 -5.63 5.02 -13.64
CA MET A 45 -5.32 3.83 -12.83
C MET A 45 -4.21 4.19 -11.82
N PRO A 46 -4.41 4.00 -10.50
CA PRO A 46 -3.35 4.18 -9.52
C PRO A 46 -2.33 3.04 -9.59
N VAL A 47 -1.06 3.39 -9.49
CA VAL A 47 0.05 2.46 -9.26
C VAL A 47 0.51 2.60 -7.81
N LEU A 48 0.41 1.53 -7.04
CA LEU A 48 0.98 1.46 -5.69
C LEU A 48 2.42 0.96 -5.80
N ILE A 49 3.35 1.80 -5.36
CA ILE A 49 4.76 1.46 -5.26
C ILE A 49 5.01 0.89 -3.86
N LEU A 50 5.56 -0.33 -3.80
CA LEU A 50 5.77 -1.09 -2.57
C LEU A 50 7.23 -1.53 -2.46
N ASP A 51 7.75 -1.60 -1.24
CA ASP A 51 8.97 -2.35 -0.95
C ASP A 51 8.70 -3.88 -1.00
N GLN A 52 9.75 -4.68 -0.77
CA GLN A 52 9.66 -6.14 -0.81
C GLN A 52 9.48 -6.79 0.58
N ALA A 53 8.82 -6.13 1.52
CA ALA A 53 8.41 -6.77 2.77
C ALA A 53 7.59 -8.04 2.49
N ARG A 54 7.67 -9.05 3.38
CA ARG A 54 7.02 -10.35 3.13
C ARG A 54 5.51 -10.24 2.90
N TRP A 55 4.86 -9.30 3.56
CA TRP A 55 3.44 -9.00 3.39
C TRP A 55 3.16 -8.05 2.22
N HIS A 56 4.10 -7.73 1.34
CA HIS A 56 3.85 -7.02 0.08
C HIS A 56 3.94 -7.95 -1.13
N VAL A 57 4.79 -8.98 -1.07
CA VAL A 57 5.14 -9.84 -2.23
C VAL A 57 4.43 -11.19 -2.24
N THR A 58 3.52 -11.45 -1.31
CA THR A 58 2.83 -12.74 -1.22
C THR A 58 1.86 -12.95 -2.40
N PRO A 59 1.84 -14.14 -3.03
CA PRO A 59 0.90 -14.44 -4.11
C PRO A 59 -0.55 -14.62 -3.62
N LYS A 60 -0.79 -14.53 -2.30
CA LYS A 60 -2.12 -14.71 -1.70
C LYS A 60 -3.02 -13.48 -1.85
N PHE A 61 -2.51 -12.37 -2.39
CA PHE A 61 -3.28 -11.15 -2.54
C PHE A 61 -4.36 -11.28 -3.62
N LYS A 62 -5.56 -10.87 -3.25
CA LYS A 62 -6.63 -10.51 -4.18
C LYS A 62 -6.48 -9.03 -4.48
N VAL A 63 -5.58 -8.70 -5.40
CA VAL A 63 -5.38 -7.32 -5.85
C VAL A 63 -6.64 -6.88 -6.58
N PRO A 64 -7.33 -5.81 -6.15
CA PRO A 64 -8.45 -5.26 -6.91
C PRO A 64 -8.05 -4.89 -8.34
N ASP A 65 -8.92 -5.14 -9.32
CA ASP A 65 -8.64 -4.90 -10.75
C ASP A 65 -8.40 -3.42 -11.09
N ASP A 66 -8.69 -2.53 -10.15
CA ASP A 66 -8.58 -1.09 -10.28
C ASP A 66 -7.34 -0.48 -9.62
N ILE A 67 -6.40 -1.32 -9.19
CA ILE A 67 -5.09 -0.91 -8.72
C ILE A 67 -4.00 -1.76 -9.38
N THR A 68 -2.85 -1.15 -9.64
CA THR A 68 -1.65 -1.89 -10.10
C THR A 68 -0.58 -1.83 -9.02
N LEU A 69 0.06 -2.97 -8.74
CA LEU A 69 1.20 -3.03 -7.81
C LEU A 69 2.51 -2.96 -8.59
N MET A 70 3.45 -2.15 -8.11
CA MET A 70 4.83 -2.07 -8.61
C MET A 70 5.79 -2.21 -7.44
N PHE A 71 6.77 -3.11 -7.57
CA PHE A 71 7.74 -3.37 -6.51
C PHE A 71 9.05 -2.65 -6.79
N LEU A 72 9.60 -1.99 -5.76
CA LEU A 72 10.93 -1.42 -5.79
C LEU A 72 12.01 -2.50 -5.82
N PRO A 73 13.22 -2.19 -6.32
CA PRO A 73 14.37 -3.07 -6.13
C PRO A 73 14.62 -3.39 -4.64
N PRO A 74 15.25 -4.53 -4.32
CA PRO A 74 15.59 -4.84 -2.94
C PRO A 74 16.53 -3.80 -2.34
N ARG A 75 16.27 -3.40 -1.08
CA ARG A 75 17.15 -2.53 -0.27
C ARG A 75 17.36 -1.13 -0.84
N THR A 76 16.35 -0.55 -1.48
CA THR A 76 16.37 0.84 -1.96
C THR A 76 15.36 1.72 -1.18
N PRO A 77 15.53 1.92 0.14
CA PRO A 77 14.62 2.74 0.95
C PRO A 77 14.56 4.20 0.47
N GLU A 78 15.61 4.70 -0.16
CA GLU A 78 15.67 6.04 -0.77
C GLU A 78 14.66 6.25 -1.90
N LEU A 79 14.18 5.17 -2.52
CA LEU A 79 13.14 5.21 -3.56
C LEU A 79 11.72 5.13 -2.97
N ASN A 80 11.57 4.74 -1.70
CA ASN A 80 10.28 4.71 -1.03
C ASN A 80 9.94 6.09 -0.46
N ARG A 81 9.05 6.82 -1.12
CA ARG A 81 8.66 8.17 -0.67
C ARG A 81 8.03 8.18 0.74
N VAL A 82 7.43 7.07 1.18
CA VAL A 82 6.86 6.96 2.54
C VAL A 82 7.95 6.90 3.61
N GLU A 83 9.17 6.51 3.25
CA GLU A 83 10.31 6.50 4.19
C GLU A 83 11.10 7.83 4.17
N ASN A 84 10.87 8.68 3.17
CA ASN A 84 11.56 9.96 2.96
C ASN A 84 10.60 11.16 3.11
N ILE A 85 9.76 11.14 4.14
CA ILE A 85 8.77 12.21 4.43
C ILE A 85 9.45 13.41 5.10
#